data_AF-A0A699WNP7-F1
#
_entry.id   AF-A0A699WNP7-F1
#
_cell.length_a   1.000
_cell.length_b   1.000
_cell.length_c   1.000
_cell.angle_alpha   90.00
_cell.angle_beta   90.00
_cell.angle_gamma   90.00
#
_symmetry.space_group_name_H-M   'P 1'
#
loop_
_entity.id
_entity.type
_entity.pdbx_description
1 polymer ?
#
loop_
_entity_poly.entity_id
_entity_poly.type
_entity_poly.pdbx_seq_one_letter_code
_entity_poly.pdbx_strand_id
1 'polypeptide(L)'
;WLTEHHATIDCRSYRVIFGNIHAPELIYHGSLPGKSIQIISALQARTLLSHGCEGFLATIHDTTSDVSSIHDQPIVSEFPDVFPDELLGIPPVREVEFNIDLIMGAEPISKAPYRMAPIELKELKD
;
A
#
# COMPACT_ATOMS: atom_id res chain seq x y z
N TRP A 1 -10.07 14.70 8.36
CA TRP A 1 -8.60 14.73 8.31
C TRP A 1 -7.98 16.12 8.47
N LEU A 2 -7.83 16.98 7.46
CA LEU A 2 -7.11 18.27 7.64
C LEU A 2 -7.73 19.16 8.74
N THR A 3 -9.05 19.34 8.73
CA THR A 3 -9.78 20.10 9.77
C THR A 3 -9.63 19.48 11.16
N GLU A 4 -9.67 18.15 11.22
CA GLU A 4 -9.56 17.35 12.44
C GLU A 4 -8.15 17.44 13.05
N HIS A 5 -7.12 17.64 12.22
CA HIS A 5 -5.74 17.80 12.66
C HIS A 5 -5.33 19.28 12.69
N HIS A 6 -6.30 20.21 12.64
CA HIS A 6 -6.06 21.65 12.61
C HIS A 6 -4.97 22.06 11.60
N ALA A 7 -4.99 21.44 10.42
CA ALA A 7 -4.00 21.65 9.39
C ALA A 7 -4.38 22.84 8.47
N THR A 8 -3.46 23.78 8.32
CA THR A 8 -3.58 24.95 7.43
C THR A 8 -2.53 24.84 6.33
N ILE A 9 -2.96 24.93 5.07
CA ILE A 9 -2.06 24.86 3.90
C ILE A 9 -1.76 26.28 3.42
N ASP A 10 -0.48 26.69 3.51
CA ASP A 10 0.03 27.92 2.89
C ASP A 10 0.69 27.57 1.56
N CYS A 11 -0.09 27.67 0.48
CA CYS A 11 0.37 27.40 -0.87
C CYS A 11 1.46 28.38 -1.34
N ARG A 12 1.45 29.63 -0.86
CA ARG A 12 2.41 30.66 -1.29
C ARG A 12 3.80 30.36 -0.76
N SER A 13 3.88 29.87 0.47
CA SER A 13 5.15 29.54 1.13
C SER A 13 5.54 28.06 0.96
N TYR A 14 4.73 27.25 0.26
CA TYR A 14 4.88 25.80 0.15
C TYR A 14 4.95 25.12 1.51
N ARG A 15 4.04 25.46 2.44
CA ARG A 15 4.07 24.94 3.82
C ARG A 15 2.72 24.38 4.24
N VAL A 16 2.76 23.39 5.12
CA VAL A 16 1.59 22.88 5.84
C VAL A 16 1.85 23.08 7.33
N ILE A 17 0.95 23.77 8.00
CA ILE A 17 1.03 24.10 9.42
C ILE A 17 0.00 23.26 10.17
N PHE A 18 0.42 22.54 11.21
CA PHE A 18 -0.47 21.80 12.09
C PHE A 18 -0.60 22.53 13.44
N GLY A 19 -1.85 22.69 13.90
CA GLY A 19 -2.18 23.39 15.13
C GLY A 19 -2.49 24.87 14.92
N ASN A 20 -2.23 25.70 15.94
CA ASN A 20 -2.55 27.13 15.89
C ASN A 20 -1.55 27.89 15.01
N ILE A 21 -2.03 28.77 14.12
CA ILE A 21 -1.20 29.58 13.22
C ILE A 21 -0.23 30.52 14.01
N HIS A 22 -0.62 30.94 15.21
CA HIS A 22 0.20 31.80 16.07
C HIS A 22 1.15 31.01 16.99
N ALA A 23 0.93 29.71 17.14
CA ALA A 23 1.75 28.79 17.95
C ALA A 23 1.69 27.38 17.34
N PRO A 24 2.38 27.17 16.20
CA PRO A 24 2.26 25.92 15.46
C PRO A 24 3.00 24.79 16.19
N GLU A 25 2.39 23.61 16.23
CA GLU A 25 3.01 22.41 16.81
C GLU A 25 4.01 21.79 15.86
N LEU A 26 3.66 21.74 14.57
CA LEU A 26 4.48 21.20 13.51
C LEU A 26 4.32 22.03 12.24
N ILE A 27 5.42 22.29 11.55
CA ILE A 27 5.38 22.93 10.23
C ILE A 27 6.15 22.06 9.25
N TYR A 28 5.43 21.55 8.26
CA TYR A 28 6.00 20.89 7.12
C TYR A 28 6.33 21.89 6.02
N HIS A 29 7.56 21.82 5.49
CA HIS A 29 7.98 22.59 4.33
C HIS A 29 8.04 21.66 3.12
N GLY A 30 7.21 21.95 2.13
CA GLY A 30 7.25 21.28 0.84
C GLY A 30 8.54 21.63 0.08
N SER A 31 8.93 20.73 -0.82
CA SER A 31 10.06 20.98 -1.72
C SER A 31 9.68 22.09 -2.71
N LEU A 32 10.47 23.17 -2.76
CA LEU A 32 10.27 24.24 -3.74
C LEU A 32 10.60 23.71 -5.14
N PRO A 33 9.70 23.87 -6.13
CA PRO A 33 10.04 23.60 -7.52
C PRO A 33 11.26 24.46 -7.93
N GLY A 34 12.39 23.82 -8.19
CA GLY A 34 13.61 24.49 -8.68
C GLY A 34 14.76 24.63 -7.67
N LYS A 35 14.60 24.27 -6.40
CA LYS A 35 15.73 24.20 -5.45
C LYS A 35 16.23 22.76 -5.36
N SER A 36 17.37 22.47 -5.98
CA SER A 36 17.98 21.13 -5.88
C SER A 36 18.46 20.87 -4.46
N ILE A 37 18.11 19.70 -3.91
CA ILE A 37 18.76 19.19 -2.71
C ILE A 37 20.18 18.80 -3.11
N GLN A 38 21.17 19.41 -2.47
CA GLN A 38 22.56 19.03 -2.67
C GLN A 38 22.85 17.75 -1.90
N ILE A 39 23.09 16.67 -2.63
CA ILE A 39 23.55 15.41 -2.05
C ILE A 39 25.07 15.50 -1.90
N ILE A 40 25.56 15.28 -0.68
CA ILE A 40 26.99 15.29 -0.36
C ILE A 40 27.43 13.89 0.10
N SER A 41 28.72 13.60 -0.06
CA SER A 41 29.31 12.38 0.48
C SER A 41 29.43 12.42 2.01
N ALA A 42 29.52 11.25 2.64
CA ALA A 42 29.78 11.14 4.08
C ALA A 42 31.09 11.82 4.52
N LEU A 43 32.11 11.83 3.67
CA LEU A 43 33.36 12.55 3.95
C LEU A 43 33.14 14.07 4.02
N GLN A 44 32.41 14.63 3.06
CA GLN A 44 32.08 16.06 3.04
C GLN A 44 31.21 16.45 4.23
N ALA A 45 30.21 15.62 4.58
CA ALA A 45 29.39 15.82 5.76
C ALA A 45 30.26 15.87 7.03
N ARG A 46 31.19 14.93 7.20
CA ARG A 46 32.12 14.91 8.33
C ARG A 46 32.99 16.16 8.40
N THR A 47 33.49 16.64 7.27
CA THR A 47 34.26 17.89 7.22
C THR A 47 33.42 19.09 7.66
N LEU A 48 32.19 19.23 7.15
CA LEU A 48 31.29 20.33 7.54
C LEU A 48 30.97 20.30 9.05
N LEU A 49 30.69 19.12 9.60
CA LEU A 49 30.50 18.94 11.04
C LEU A 49 31.74 19.37 11.83
N SER A 50 32.95 19.03 11.35
CA SER A 50 34.20 19.43 12.01
C SER A 50 34.48 20.95 11.97
N HIS A 51 33.88 21.66 11.01
CA HIS A 51 33.90 23.12 10.93
C HIS A 51 32.80 23.80 11.75
N GLY A 52 32.04 23.04 12.54
CA GLY A 52 31.02 23.56 13.45
C GLY A 52 29.62 23.69 12.84
N CYS A 53 29.36 23.08 11.67
CA CYS A 53 27.98 22.98 11.18
C CYS A 53 27.15 22.01 12.05
N GLU A 54 25.90 22.37 12.31
CA GLU A 54 24.92 21.47 12.93
C GLU A 54 24.37 20.47 11.91
N GLY A 55 24.24 19.21 12.32
CA GLY A 55 23.68 18.15 11.50
C GLY A 55 22.63 17.36 12.28
N PHE A 56 21.59 16.93 11.57
CA PHE A 56 20.51 16.11 12.11
C PHE A 56 20.49 14.76 11.40
N LEU A 57 20.33 13.68 12.17
CA LEU A 57 20.10 12.35 11.62
C LEU A 57 18.60 12.08 11.67
N ALA A 58 18.00 11.85 10.50
CA ALA A 58 16.63 11.36 10.39
C ALA A 58 16.66 9.90 9.96
N THR A 59 15.94 9.05 10.69
CA THR A 59 15.76 7.63 10.34
C THR A 59 14.34 7.44 9.85
N ILE A 60 14.20 6.80 8.70
CA ILE A 60 12.89 6.36 8.20
C ILE A 60 12.70 4.94 8.74
N HIS A 61 11.71 4.76 9.61
CA HIS A 61 11.26 3.45 10.05
C HIS A 61 10.07 3.06 9.19
N ASP A 62 10.19 1.93 8.50
CA ASP A 62 9.07 1.37 7.75
C ASP A 62 8.09 0.74 8.74
N THR A 63 6.96 1.40 8.98
CA THR A 63 5.90 0.85 9.84
C THR A 63 5.08 -0.23 9.14
N THR A 64 5.35 -0.51 7.86
CA THR A 64 4.69 -1.61 7.12
C THR A 64 5.40 -2.94 7.28
N SER A 65 6.58 -2.99 7.92
CA SER A 65 7.31 -4.24 8.17
C SER A 65 6.79 -5.02 9.36
N ASP A 66 6.00 -4.41 10.24
CA ASP A 66 4.95 -5.18 10.94
C ASP A 66 3.85 -5.39 9.89
N VAL A 67 4.11 -6.33 8.98
CA VAL A 67 3.03 -6.92 8.21
C VAL A 67 2.19 -7.62 9.27
N SER A 68 1.17 -6.94 9.79
CA SER A 68 0.14 -7.59 10.58
C SER A 68 -0.21 -8.84 9.81
N SER A 69 0.05 -9.99 10.43
CA SER A 69 -0.28 -11.25 9.82
C SER A 69 -1.76 -11.19 9.47
N ILE A 70 -2.19 -11.82 8.38
CA ILE A 70 -3.63 -11.90 8.08
C ILE A 70 -4.37 -12.51 9.29
N HIS A 71 -3.67 -13.32 10.10
CA HIS A 71 -4.14 -13.87 11.38
C HIS A 71 -4.35 -12.83 12.50
N ASP A 72 -3.74 -11.64 12.43
CA ASP A 72 -3.95 -10.55 13.39
C ASP A 72 -5.29 -9.82 13.15
N GLN A 73 -5.95 -10.09 12.02
CA GLN A 73 -7.26 -9.56 11.73
C GLN A 73 -8.31 -10.37 12.50
N PRO A 74 -9.14 -9.75 13.38
CA PRO A 74 -10.07 -10.48 14.25
C PRO A 74 -10.99 -11.45 13.50
N ILE A 75 -11.47 -11.03 12.34
CA ILE A 75 -12.35 -11.85 11.49
C ILE A 75 -11.67 -13.08 10.91
N VAL A 76 -10.35 -13.05 10.69
CA VAL A 76 -9.60 -14.18 10.13
C VAL A 76 -9.25 -15.16 11.25
N SER A 77 -8.93 -14.66 12.44
CA SER A 77 -8.71 -15.49 13.63
C SER A 77 -9.96 -16.31 14.02
N GLU A 78 -11.17 -15.81 13.71
CA GLU A 78 -12.43 -16.52 13.93
C GLU A 78 -12.65 -17.70 12.96
N PHE A 79 -11.99 -17.74 11.80
CA PHE A 79 -12.15 -18.77 10.76
C PHE A 79 -10.81 -19.33 10.25
N PRO A 80 -10.03 -19.99 11.11
CA PRO A 80 -8.71 -20.52 10.76
C PRO A 80 -8.73 -21.64 9.72
N ASP A 81 -9.89 -22.29 9.53
CA ASP A 81 -10.13 -23.38 8.58
C ASP A 81 -10.48 -22.89 7.17
N VAL A 82 -10.95 -21.64 7.04
CA VAL A 82 -11.30 -21.02 5.74
C VAL A 82 -10.08 -20.42 5.05
N PHE A 83 -9.06 -20.04 5.82
CA PHE A 83 -7.83 -19.42 5.32
C PHE A 83 -6.58 -20.24 5.70
N PRO A 84 -6.46 -21.50 5.25
CA PRO A 84 -5.25 -22.29 5.49
C PRO A 84 -4.06 -21.73 4.69
N ASP A 85 -2.85 -21.89 5.22
CA ASP A 85 -1.61 -21.46 4.56
C ASP A 85 -1.38 -22.14 3.20
N GLU A 86 -1.94 -23.34 3.02
CA GLU A 86 -1.97 -24.09 1.77
C GLU A 86 -3.40 -24.52 1.44
N LEU A 87 -3.85 -24.29 0.19
CA LEU A 87 -5.15 -24.76 -0.27
C LEU A 87 -5.14 -26.29 -0.37
N LEU A 88 -5.97 -26.97 0.42
CA LEU A 88 -6.07 -28.44 0.49
C LEU A 88 -6.68 -29.11 -0.77
N GLY A 89 -6.71 -28.41 -1.91
CA GLY A 89 -7.16 -28.93 -3.20
C GLY A 89 -8.66 -28.79 -3.44
N ILE A 90 -9.21 -29.69 -4.27
CA ILE A 90 -10.60 -29.66 -4.71
C ILE A 90 -11.51 -29.87 -3.50
N PRO A 91 -12.56 -29.04 -3.32
CA PRO A 91 -13.50 -29.27 -2.23
C PRO A 91 -14.07 -30.69 -2.29
N PRO A 92 -14.36 -31.31 -1.14
CA PRO A 92 -14.93 -32.65 -1.10
C PRO A 92 -16.22 -32.71 -1.92
N VAL A 93 -16.51 -33.90 -2.46
CA VAL A 93 -17.76 -34.16 -3.17
C VAL A 93 -18.92 -33.75 -2.26
N ARG A 94 -19.66 -32.73 -2.69
CA ARG A 94 -20.81 -32.23 -1.93
C ARG A 94 -21.91 -33.27 -2.01
N GLU A 95 -22.61 -33.49 -0.89
CA GLU A 95 -23.76 -34.41 -0.85
C GLU A 95 -24.94 -33.92 -1.71
N VAL A 96 -24.96 -32.63 -2.03
CA VAL A 96 -26.00 -31.99 -2.84
C VAL A 96 -25.47 -31.74 -4.26
N GLU A 97 -26.16 -32.32 -5.24
CA GLU A 97 -25.94 -32.05 -6.65
C GLU A 97 -26.58 -30.71 -7.04
N PHE A 98 -25.77 -29.79 -7.55
CA PHE A 98 -26.25 -28.50 -8.04
C PHE A 98 -26.76 -28.65 -9.47
N ASN A 99 -28.06 -28.46 -9.67
CA ASN A 99 -28.65 -28.42 -11.01
C ASN A 99 -28.65 -26.97 -11.53
N ILE A 100 -28.27 -26.79 -12.79
CA ILE A 100 -28.38 -25.50 -13.48
C ILE A 100 -29.66 -25.54 -14.32
N ASP A 101 -30.71 -24.89 -13.82
CA ASP A 101 -31.96 -24.78 -14.56
C ASP A 101 -31.84 -23.76 -15.68
N LEU A 102 -32.16 -24.18 -16.89
CA LEU A 102 -32.23 -23.29 -18.04
C LEU A 102 -33.64 -22.74 -18.19
N ILE A 103 -33.74 -21.46 -18.56
CA ILE A 103 -35.01 -20.90 -19.01
C ILE A 103 -35.46 -21.63 -20.28
N MET A 104 -36.76 -21.85 -20.42
CA MET A 104 -37.33 -22.53 -21.58
C MET A 104 -36.97 -21.78 -22.87
N GLY A 105 -36.34 -22.47 -23.82
CA GLY A 105 -35.88 -21.90 -25.08
C GLY A 105 -34.44 -21.37 -25.08
N ALA A 106 -33.67 -21.56 -24.00
CA ALA A 106 -32.24 -21.29 -24.01
C ALA A 106 -31.49 -22.29 -24.90
N GLU A 107 -30.76 -21.79 -25.90
CA GLU A 107 -29.88 -22.58 -26.76
C GLU A 107 -28.43 -22.48 -26.28
N PRO A 108 -27.60 -23.54 -26.43
CA PRO A 108 -26.18 -23.48 -26.09
C PRO A 108 -25.44 -22.41 -26.89
N ILE A 109 -24.67 -21.58 -26.20
CA ILE A 109 -23.83 -20.55 -26.83
C ILE A 109 -22.41 -21.08 -26.94
N SER A 110 -21.88 -21.09 -28.17
CA SER A 110 -20.47 -21.34 -28.44
C SER A 110 -19.79 -20.05 -28.90
N LYS A 111 -18.72 -19.64 -28.22
CA LYS A 111 -17.88 -18.49 -28.59
C LYS A 111 -16.43 -18.95 -28.70
N ALA A 112 -15.71 -18.42 -29.69
CA ALA A 112 -14.28 -18.68 -29.81
C ALA A 112 -13.54 -18.14 -28.57
N PRO A 113 -12.57 -18.89 -28.02
CA PRO A 113 -11.74 -18.42 -26.92
C PRO A 113 -11.01 -17.12 -27.28
N TYR A 114 -10.81 -16.25 -26.31
CA TYR A 114 -9.98 -15.06 -26.48
C TYR A 114 -8.52 -15.45 -26.74
N ARG A 115 -7.81 -14.67 -27.55
CA ARG A 115 -6.38 -14.89 -27.80
C ARG A 115 -5.57 -14.32 -26.64
N MET A 116 -5.11 -15.20 -25.75
CA MET A 116 -4.19 -14.85 -24.66
C MET A 116 -2.74 -14.80 -25.16
N ALA A 117 -1.95 -13.90 -24.57
CA ALA A 117 -0.52 -13.84 -24.81
C ALA A 117 0.20 -15.04 -24.15
N PRO A 118 1.42 -15.41 -24.61
CA PRO A 118 2.16 -16.52 -24.02
C PRO A 118 2.43 -16.39 -22.51
N ILE A 119 2.53 -15.16 -22.00
CA ILE A 119 2.74 -14.91 -20.56
C ILE A 119 1.47 -15.25 -19.75
N GLU A 120 0.29 -14.87 -20.21
CA GLU A 120 -0.98 -15.17 -19.56
C GLU A 120 -1.28 -16.68 -19.57
N LEU A 121 -0.94 -17.36 -20.67
CA LEU A 121 -1.04 -18.82 -20.77
C LEU A 121 -0.09 -19.55 -19.82
N LYS A 122 1.06 -18.95 -19.51
CA LYS A 122 2.00 -19.52 -18.54
C LYS A 122 1.42 -19.45 -17.13
N GLU A 123 0.87 -18.30 -16.75
CA GLU A 123 0.23 -18.11 -15.43
C GLU A 123 -0.98 -19.04 -15.23
N LEU A 124 -1.75 -19.35 -16.28
CA LEU A 124 -2.92 -20.24 -16.18
C LEU A 124 -2.56 -21.73 -16.03
N LYS A 125 -1.33 -22.11 -16.36
CA LYS A 125 -0.89 -23.51 -16.36
C LYS A 125 -0.44 -23.98 -14.97
N ASP A 126 -0.02 -23.03 -14.13
CA ASP A 126 0.49 -23.27 -12.78
C ASP A 126 -0.67 -23.34 -11.77
#